data_AF-A0A2G0VM35-F1
#
_entry.id   AF-A0A2G0VM35-F1
#
_cell.length_a   1.000
_cell.length_b   1.000
_cell.length_c   1.000
_cell.angle_alpha   90.00
_cell.angle_beta   90.00
_cell.angle_gamma   90.00
#
_symmetry.space_group_name_H-M   'P 1'
#
loop_
_entity.id
_entity.type
_entity.pdbx_description
1 polymer ?
#
loop_
_entity_poly.entity_id
_entity_poly.type
_entity_poly.pdbx_seq_one_letter_code
_entity_poly.pdbx_strand_id
1 'polypeptide(L)'
;MAKATARHILVSTEDKCNELKAQIEGGADFAEIAKANSSCPSSRQGGDLGSFGPGQMVKEFDSVVFSAPVNTVQGPVKTQFGYHLLEVTSRQD
;
A
#
# COMPACT_ATOMS: atom_id res chain seq x y z
N MET A 1 7.34 -19.62 7.27
CA MET A 1 6.25 -18.83 7.90
C MET A 1 6.06 -17.67 6.96
N ALA A 2 4.91 -17.62 6.29
CA ALA A 2 4.70 -16.62 5.27
C ALA A 2 4.85 -15.21 5.85
N LYS A 3 5.72 -14.41 5.24
CA LYS A 3 5.97 -13.01 5.59
C LYS A 3 5.97 -12.20 4.31
N ALA A 4 5.27 -11.07 4.32
CA ALA A 4 5.29 -10.13 3.22
C ALA A 4 5.75 -8.78 3.73
N THR A 5 6.55 -8.11 2.91
CA THR A 5 6.91 -6.71 3.09
C THR A 5 6.11 -5.91 2.08
N ALA A 6 5.37 -4.92 2.57
CA ALA A 6 4.59 -4.04 1.73
C ALA A 6 4.62 -2.61 2.25
N ARG A 7 4.31 -1.69 1.36
CA ARG A 7 4.10 -0.28 1.67
C ARG A 7 2.69 0.14 1.28
N HIS A 8 2.16 1.15 1.96
CA HIS A 8 0.82 1.66 1.71
C HIS A 8 0.68 3.18 1.76
N ILE A 9 -0.32 3.68 1.04
CA ILE A 9 -0.71 5.09 1.06
C ILE A 9 -2.17 5.14 1.46
N LEU A 10 -2.45 5.77 2.60
CA LEU A 10 -3.82 6.03 3.04
C LEU A 10 -4.24 7.44 2.62
N VAL A 11 -5.30 7.53 1.82
CA VAL A 11 -5.93 8.79 1.43
C VAL A 11 -7.41 8.80 1.79
N SER A 12 -7.96 9.99 2.02
CA SER A 12 -9.36 10.15 2.45
C SER A 12 -10.37 9.97 1.30
N THR A 13 -9.95 10.14 0.06
CA THR A 13 -10.83 10.22 -1.12
C THR A 13 -10.37 9.29 -2.23
N GLU A 14 -11.33 8.66 -2.91
CA GLU A 14 -11.08 7.77 -4.05
C GLU A 14 -10.37 8.49 -5.19
N ASP A 15 -10.77 9.73 -5.51
CA ASP A 15 -10.15 10.54 -6.57
C ASP A 15 -8.65 10.70 -6.37
N LYS A 16 -8.23 11.15 -5.17
CA LYS A 16 -6.80 11.20 -4.82
C LYS A 16 -6.16 9.83 -5.00
N CYS A 17 -6.80 8.76 -4.53
CA CYS A 17 -6.23 7.42 -4.64
C CYS A 17 -5.97 7.04 -6.10
N ASN A 18 -6.91 7.30 -7.00
CA ASN A 18 -6.76 7.06 -8.44
C ASN A 18 -5.71 7.96 -9.07
N GLU A 19 -5.66 9.24 -8.69
CA GLU A 19 -4.68 10.19 -9.20
C GLU A 19 -3.25 9.79 -8.81
N LEU A 20 -3.05 9.38 -7.56
CA LEU A 20 -1.77 8.88 -7.07
C LEU A 20 -1.38 7.57 -7.76
N LYS A 21 -2.34 6.66 -7.96
CA LYS A 21 -2.11 5.42 -8.70
C LYS A 21 -1.62 5.71 -10.12
N ALA A 22 -2.30 6.59 -10.84
CA ALA A 22 -1.92 6.98 -12.19
C ALA A 22 -0.51 7.61 -12.25
N GLN A 23 -0.14 8.41 -11.24
CA GLN A 23 1.21 8.96 -11.13
C GLN A 23 2.26 7.86 -10.92
N ILE A 24 2.00 6.90 -10.03
CA ILE A 24 2.93 5.80 -9.78
C ILE A 24 3.05 4.90 -11.01
N GLU A 25 1.94 4.60 -11.69
CA GLU A 25 1.94 3.88 -12.97
C GLU A 25 2.68 4.67 -14.08
N GLY A 26 2.69 6.00 -13.99
CA GLY A 26 3.46 6.91 -14.85
C GLY A 26 4.96 7.00 -14.51
N GLY A 27 5.43 6.33 -13.45
CA GLY A 27 6.83 6.33 -13.03
C GLY A 27 7.16 7.25 -11.86
N ALA A 28 6.16 7.81 -11.16
CA ALA A 28 6.39 8.54 -9.92
C ALA A 28 6.81 7.60 -8.78
N ASP A 29 7.62 8.12 -7.86
CA ASP A 29 8.10 7.33 -6.73
C ASP A 29 7.02 7.17 -5.64
N PHE A 30 6.64 5.93 -5.36
CA PHE A 30 5.62 5.60 -4.35
C PHE A 30 5.97 6.19 -2.98
N ALA A 31 7.24 6.17 -2.58
CA ALA A 31 7.65 6.66 -1.27
C ALA A 31 7.51 8.18 -1.17
N GLU A 32 7.79 8.93 -2.23
CA GLU A 32 7.56 10.37 -2.29
C GLU A 32 6.07 10.70 -2.21
N ILE A 33 5.25 10.00 -2.99
CA ILE A 33 3.80 10.17 -2.96
C ILE A 33 3.24 9.85 -1.57
N ALA A 34 3.71 8.76 -0.95
CA ALA A 34 3.31 8.38 0.38
C ALA A 34 3.70 9.43 1.41
N LYS A 35 4.91 9.98 1.36
CA LYS A 35 5.35 11.06 2.25
C LYS A 35 4.47 12.31 2.14
N ALA A 36 4.09 12.67 0.92
CA ALA A 36 3.33 13.88 0.64
C ALA A 36 1.82 13.74 0.91
N ASN A 37 1.25 12.55 0.67
CA ASN A 37 -0.21 12.37 0.63
C ASN A 37 -0.76 11.38 1.67
N SER A 38 0.06 10.47 2.19
CA SER A 38 -0.44 9.44 3.11
C SER A 38 -0.75 10.04 4.48
N SER A 39 -1.94 9.75 4.98
CA SER A 39 -2.40 10.16 6.31
C SER A 39 -1.92 9.22 7.44
N CYS A 40 -1.18 8.16 7.11
CA CYS A 40 -0.66 7.21 8.08
C CYS A 40 0.72 7.66 8.60
N PRO A 41 1.09 7.42 9.87
CA PRO A 41 2.43 7.75 10.38
C PRO A 41 3.58 7.06 9.62
N SER A 42 3.33 5.94 8.93
CA SER A 42 4.31 5.31 8.04
C SER A 42 4.64 6.15 6.81
N SER A 43 3.88 7.22 6.51
CA SER A 43 4.18 8.20 5.46
C SER A 43 5.61 8.70 5.54
N ARG A 44 6.14 8.93 6.75
CA ARG A 44 7.54 9.38 6.97
C ARG A 44 8.58 8.42 6.39
N GLN A 45 8.25 7.13 6.35
CA GLN A 45 9.08 6.06 5.78
C GLN A 45 8.63 5.69 4.36
N GLY A 46 7.90 6.56 3.66
CA GLY A 46 7.41 6.26 2.32
C GLY A 46 6.26 5.25 2.30
N GLY A 47 5.50 5.17 3.40
CA GLY A 47 4.40 4.22 3.53
C GLY A 47 4.84 2.81 3.93
N ASP A 48 6.12 2.59 4.21
CA ASP A 48 6.64 1.27 4.57
C ASP A 48 6.02 0.74 5.87
N LEU A 49 5.52 -0.51 5.81
CA LEU A 49 4.94 -1.22 6.94
C LEU A 49 5.90 -2.27 7.53
N GLY A 50 7.08 -2.45 6.93
CA GLY A 50 7.99 -3.54 7.25
C GLY A 50 7.43 -4.91 6.85
N SER A 51 8.03 -5.95 7.41
CA SER A 51 7.63 -7.34 7.17
C SER A 51 6.56 -7.78 8.18
N PHE A 52 5.41 -8.20 7.67
CA PHE A 52 4.30 -8.70 8.47
C PHE A 52 3.83 -10.07 7.97
N GLY A 53 3.22 -10.84 8.86
CA GLY A 53 2.62 -12.14 8.57
C GLY A 53 1.13 -12.03 8.25
N PRO A 54 0.54 -13.12 7.71
CA PRO A 54 -0.89 -13.18 7.45
C PRO A 54 -1.70 -12.98 8.74
N GLY A 55 -2.74 -12.15 8.66
CA GLY A 55 -3.64 -11.83 9.78
C GLY A 55 -3.14 -10.74 10.74
N GLN A 56 -2.00 -10.11 10.46
CA GLN A 56 -1.54 -8.94 11.22
C GLN A 56 -2.16 -7.62 10.75
N MET A 57 -2.65 -7.58 9.50
CA MET A 57 -3.30 -6.42 8.88
C MET A 57 -4.80 -6.68 8.67
N VAL A 58 -5.54 -5.65 8.25
CA VAL A 58 -6.96 -5.80 7.88
C VAL A 58 -7.12 -6.83 6.75
N LYS A 59 -8.24 -7.55 6.76
CA LYS A 59 -8.47 -8.69 5.86
C LYS A 59 -8.33 -8.33 4.38
N GLU A 60 -8.79 -7.15 3.99
CA GLU A 60 -8.62 -6.65 2.61
C GLU A 60 -7.14 -6.49 2.23
N PHE A 61 -6.32 -6.01 3.17
CA PHE A 61 -4.89 -5.80 2.99
C PHE A 61 -4.16 -7.13 2.85
N ASP A 62 -4.46 -8.07 3.75
CA ASP A 62 -3.89 -9.41 3.76
C ASP A 62 -4.19 -10.14 2.44
N SER A 63 -5.46 -10.13 2.04
CA SER A 63 -5.88 -10.76 0.79
C SER A 63 -5.16 -10.17 -0.42
N VAL A 64 -4.96 -8.86 -0.46
CA VAL A 64 -4.24 -8.21 -1.57
C VAL A 64 -2.75 -8.54 -1.52
N VAL A 65 -2.09 -8.45 -0.37
CA VAL A 65 -0.65 -8.69 -0.26
C VAL A 65 -0.27 -10.14 -0.59
N PHE A 66 -1.07 -11.09 -0.13
CA PHE A 66 -0.82 -12.52 -0.36
C PHE A 66 -1.37 -13.02 -1.71
N SER A 67 -2.32 -12.31 -2.34
CA SER A 67 -2.83 -12.66 -3.68
C SER A 67 -2.12 -11.93 -4.82
N ALA A 68 -1.62 -10.71 -4.59
CA ALA A 68 -1.04 -9.88 -5.63
C ALA A 68 0.41 -10.26 -5.97
N PRO A 69 0.88 -9.93 -7.17
CA PRO A 69 2.30 -9.99 -7.50
C PRO A 69 3.12 -8.94 -6.73
N VAL A 70 4.36 -9.30 -6.41
CA VAL A 70 5.36 -8.37 -5.86
C VAL A 70 5.73 -7.30 -6.90
N ASN A 71 6.16 -6.13 -6.44
CA ASN A 71 6.47 -4.93 -7.21
C ASN A 71 5.31 -4.43 -8.07
N THR A 72 4.07 -4.68 -7.63
CA THR A 72 2.86 -4.18 -8.31
C THR A 72 2.02 -3.38 -7.33
N VAL A 73 1.61 -2.19 -7.77
CA VAL A 73 0.70 -1.34 -7.02
C VAL A 73 -0.72 -1.89 -7.14
N GLN A 74 -1.33 -2.14 -6.00
CA GLN A 74 -2.67 -2.67 -5.83
C GLN A 74 -3.56 -1.62 -5.18
N GLY A 75 -4.74 -1.43 -5.76
CA GLY A 75 -5.74 -0.50 -5.25
C GLY A 75 -6.52 0.19 -6.38
N PRO A 76 -7.44 1.08 -6.00
CA PRO A 76 -7.71 1.57 -4.65
C PRO A 76 -8.48 0.57 -3.76
N VAL A 77 -7.96 0.26 -2.57
CA VAL A 77 -8.62 -0.61 -1.58
C VAL A 77 -9.38 0.25 -0.58
N LYS A 78 -10.71 0.18 -0.60
CA LYS A 78 -11.56 0.92 0.33
C LYS A 78 -11.66 0.17 1.65
N THR A 79 -11.25 0.81 2.74
CA THR A 79 -11.41 0.32 4.12
C THR A 79 -12.23 1.30 4.95
N GLN A 80 -12.47 0.99 6.22
CA GLN A 80 -13.11 1.91 7.17
C GLN A 80 -12.32 3.21 7.42
N PHE A 81 -11.01 3.24 7.12
CA PHE A 81 -10.16 4.41 7.32
C PHE A 81 -10.11 5.33 6.10
N GLY A 82 -10.54 4.85 4.93
CA GLY A 82 -10.46 5.56 3.66
C GLY A 82 -10.01 4.64 2.54
N TYR A 83 -9.21 5.17 1.62
CA TYR A 83 -8.70 4.44 0.45
C TYR A 83 -7.21 4.18 0.60
N HIS A 84 -6.81 2.95 0.30
CA HIS A 84 -5.44 2.48 0.41
C HIS A 84 -4.89 2.04 -0.94
N LEU A 85 -3.72 2.54 -1.29
CA LEU A 85 -2.85 1.91 -2.28
C LEU A 85 -1.84 1.04 -1.54
N LEU A 86 -1.63 -0.16 -2.03
CA LEU A 86 -0.69 -1.12 -1.48
C LEU A 86 0.34 -1.44 -2.55
N GLU A 87 1.57 -1.66 -2.16
CA GLU A 87 2.57 -2.22 -3.05
C GLU A 87 3.41 -3.22 -2.27
N VAL A 88 3.44 -4.46 -2.76
CA VAL A 88 4.18 -5.54 -2.12
C VAL A 88 5.61 -5.50 -2.62
N THR A 89 6.58 -5.15 -1.80
CA THR A 89 7.99 -5.09 -2.21
C THR A 89 8.67 -6.46 -2.14
N SER A 90 8.25 -7.31 -1.21
CA SER A 90 8.80 -8.66 -1.04
C SER A 90 7.77 -9.61 -0.43
N ARG A 91 7.83 -10.88 -0.82
CA ARG A 91 7.03 -11.95 -0.20
C ARG A 91 7.90 -13.19 -0.02
N GLN A 92 7.88 -13.73 1.19
CA GLN A 92 8.44 -15.03 1.56
C GLN A 92 7.30 -15.93 2.00
N ASP A 93 7.26 -17.16 1.49
CA ASP A 93 6.34 -18.22 1.92
C ASP A 93 7.03 -19.15 2.95
#